data_AF-A0A8H4RES4-F1
#
_entry.id   AF-A0A8H4RES4-F1
#
_cell.length_a   1.000
_cell.length_b   1.000
_cell.length_c   1.000
_cell.angle_alpha   90.00
_cell.angle_beta   90.00
_cell.angle_gamma   90.00
#
_symmetry.space_group_name_H-M   'P 1'
#
loop_
_entity.id
_entity.type
_entity.pdbx_description
1 polymer ?
#
loop_
_entity_poly.entity_id
_entity_poly.type
_entity_poly.pdbx_seq_one_letter_code
_entity_poly.pdbx_strand_id
1 'polypeptide(L)'
;MAPQKIFLGDLEASWKWPRRTNPHTLEIKQECLEWVASFRAFTPEAQKAFDKCNFNEYTPRTSPRGIDTEEESRSPDRTIISLVDKGCACSLMNLFFIFDEHSDKSEAAEVWNQVDIIMDALRNPSHPRPEGEWVGGEVARQ
;
A
#
# COMPACT_ATOMS: atom_id res chain seq x y z
N MET A 1 31.53 8.37 -17.84
CA MET A 1 31.90 8.06 -16.44
C MET A 1 31.43 6.65 -16.13
N ALA A 2 32.28 5.79 -15.57
CA ALA A 2 31.85 4.45 -15.17
C ALA A 2 30.93 4.53 -13.93
N PRO A 3 29.86 3.71 -13.85
CA PRO A 3 28.95 3.72 -12.71
C PRO A 3 29.69 3.28 -11.44
N GLN A 4 29.65 4.13 -10.40
CA GLN A 4 30.22 3.82 -9.09
C GLN A 4 29.25 2.91 -8.32
N LYS A 5 29.69 1.71 -7.95
CA LYS A 5 28.90 0.79 -7.10
C LYS A 5 29.23 1.06 -5.64
N ILE A 6 28.21 1.39 -4.85
CA ILE A 6 28.30 1.59 -3.40
C ILE A 6 27.66 0.36 -2.73
N PHE A 7 28.39 -0.24 -1.79
CA PHE A 7 27.86 -1.32 -0.95
C PHE A 7 27.34 -0.71 0.35
N LEU A 8 26.03 -0.81 0.57
CA LEU A 8 25.43 -0.47 1.86
C LEU A 8 25.63 -1.66 2.81
N GLY A 9 26.05 -1.40 4.04
CA GLY A 9 26.08 -2.42 5.10
C GLY A 9 24.66 -2.79 5.55
N ASP A 10 24.54 -3.80 6.41
CA ASP A 10 23.26 -4.13 7.03
C ASP A 10 22.88 -3.03 8.05
N LEU A 11 22.03 -2.10 7.61
CA LEU A 11 21.56 -0.97 8.41
C LEU A 11 20.61 -1.40 9.54
N GLU A 12 20.03 -2.60 9.47
CA GLU A 12 19.11 -3.13 10.47
C GLU A 12 19.81 -4.06 11.49
N ALA A 13 21.08 -4.41 11.29
CA ALA A 13 21.82 -5.35 12.14
C ALA A 13 21.84 -4.99 13.64
N SER A 14 21.77 -3.70 13.96
CA SER A 14 21.75 -3.19 15.34
C SER A 14 20.42 -2.55 15.75
N TRP A 15 19.35 -2.82 14.99
CA TRP A 15 18.04 -2.23 15.22
C TRP A 15 17.46 -2.72 16.56
N LYS A 16 17.26 -1.79 17.50
CA LYS A 16 16.86 -2.14 18.88
C LYS A 16 15.39 -2.56 19.02
N TRP A 17 14.58 -2.39 17.99
CA TRP A 17 13.14 -2.66 18.05
C TRP A 17 12.86 -4.05 17.46
N PRO A 18 12.25 -4.97 18.24
CA PRO A 18 11.98 -6.31 17.77
C PRO A 18 11.03 -6.29 16.57
N ARG A 19 11.35 -7.09 15.55
CA ARG A 19 10.48 -7.29 14.40
C ARG A 19 9.36 -8.25 14.80
N ARG A 20 8.10 -7.80 14.68
CA ARG A 20 6.91 -8.65 14.79
C ARG A 20 6.23 -8.69 13.43
N THR A 21 5.86 -9.88 12.98
CA THR A 21 5.12 -10.10 11.74
C THR A 21 3.73 -10.62 12.09
N ASN A 22 2.72 -10.17 11.38
CA ASN A 22 1.37 -10.68 11.56
C ASN A 22 1.28 -12.07 10.91
N PRO A 23 0.73 -13.10 11.59
CA PRO A 23 0.48 -14.40 10.97
C PRO A 23 -0.35 -14.34 9.66
N HIS A 24 -1.27 -13.37 9.54
CA HIS A 24 -2.14 -13.20 8.38
C HIS A 24 -1.54 -12.37 7.23
N THR A 25 -0.25 -12.03 7.31
CA THR A 25 0.41 -11.14 6.31
C THR A 25 0.33 -11.71 4.90
N LEU A 26 0.44 -13.04 4.74
CA LEU A 26 0.43 -13.69 3.43
C LEU A 26 -0.94 -13.63 2.74
N GLU A 27 -2.01 -13.88 3.49
CA GLU A 27 -3.38 -13.88 2.98
C GLU A 27 -3.79 -12.45 2.56
N ILE A 28 -3.62 -11.50 3.47
CA ILE A 28 -3.90 -10.08 3.22
C ILE A 28 -3.07 -9.55 2.04
N LYS A 29 -1.80 -9.99 1.94
CA LYS A 29 -0.93 -9.62 0.82
C LYS A 29 -1.50 -10.08 -0.51
N GLN A 30 -1.95 -11.33 -0.59
CA GLN A 30 -2.47 -11.90 -1.83
C GLN A 30 -3.73 -11.16 -2.28
N GLU A 31 -4.67 -10.95 -1.36
CA GLU A 31 -5.92 -10.21 -1.62
C GLU A 31 -5.64 -8.77 -2.10
N CYS A 32 -4.68 -8.08 -1.47
CA CYS A 32 -4.33 -6.72 -1.86
C CYS A 32 -3.63 -6.66 -3.22
N LEU A 33 -2.78 -7.64 -3.56
CA LEU A 33 -2.15 -7.72 -4.88
C LEU A 33 -3.17 -7.97 -5.99
N GLU A 34 -4.13 -8.86 -5.74
CA GLU A 34 -5.24 -9.13 -6.67
C GLU A 34 -6.13 -7.90 -6.86
N TRP A 35 -6.41 -7.18 -5.77
CA TRP A 35 -7.14 -5.91 -5.80
C TRP A 35 -6.41 -4.88 -6.66
N VAL A 36 -5.11 -4.62 -6.44
CA VAL A 36 -4.33 -3.68 -7.27
C VAL A 36 -4.28 -4.10 -8.73
N ALA A 37 -4.08 -5.39 -9.00
CA ALA A 37 -4.01 -5.93 -10.35
C ALA A 37 -5.33 -5.74 -11.13
N SER A 38 -6.47 -5.69 -10.43
CA SER A 38 -7.78 -5.47 -11.04
C SER A 38 -7.90 -4.09 -11.71
N PHE A 39 -7.19 -3.07 -11.19
CA PHE A 39 -7.21 -1.70 -11.75
C PHE A 39 -6.26 -1.51 -12.93
N ARG A 40 -5.32 -2.43 -13.15
CA ARG A 40 -4.29 -2.34 -14.21
C ARG A 40 -3.60 -0.98 -14.23
N ALA A 41 -3.31 -0.44 -13.04
CA ALA A 41 -2.79 0.91 -12.88
C ALA A 41 -1.33 1.08 -13.34
N PHE A 42 -0.61 -0.02 -13.59
CA PHE A 42 0.82 0.00 -13.92
C PHE A 42 1.11 -0.48 -15.35
N THR A 43 2.20 0.02 -15.93
CA THR A 43 2.82 -0.60 -17.11
C THR A 43 3.40 -1.97 -16.74
N PRO A 44 3.63 -2.88 -17.71
CA PRO A 44 4.23 -4.20 -17.42
C PRO A 44 5.57 -4.11 -16.67
N GLU A 45 6.38 -3.09 -16.96
CA GLU A 45 7.66 -2.85 -16.31
C GLU A 45 7.49 -2.38 -14.85
N ALA A 46 6.54 -1.46 -14.61
CA ALA A 46 6.24 -0.94 -13.28
C ALA A 46 5.55 -2.00 -12.41
N GLN A 47 4.66 -2.83 -12.97
CA GLN A 47 4.06 -3.97 -12.28
C GLN A 47 5.14 -4.96 -11.84
N LYS A 48 6.13 -5.26 -12.70
CA LYS A 48 7.24 -6.15 -12.34
C LYS A 48 8.15 -5.56 -11.26
N ALA A 49 8.29 -4.24 -11.19
CA ALA A 49 9.02 -3.57 -10.11
C ALA A 49 8.21 -3.65 -8.80
N PHE A 50 6.91 -3.38 -8.87
CA PHE A 50 5.97 -3.46 -7.76
C PHE A 50 5.88 -4.87 -7.17
N ASP A 51 5.76 -5.92 -8.00
CA ASP A 51 5.69 -7.31 -7.55
C ASP A 51 6.97 -7.77 -6.82
N LYS A 52 8.11 -7.16 -7.13
CA LYS A 52 9.37 -7.41 -6.42
C LYS A 52 9.44 -6.67 -5.08
N CYS A 53 8.71 -5.58 -4.94
CA CYS A 53 8.67 -4.83 -3.71
C CYS A 53 7.70 -5.50 -2.74
N ASN A 54 8.25 -5.99 -1.62
CA ASN A 54 7.50 -6.73 -0.61
C ASN A 54 6.74 -5.79 0.35
N PHE A 55 5.98 -4.84 -0.20
CA PHE A 55 5.38 -3.73 0.57
C PHE A 55 4.36 -4.20 1.61
N ASN A 56 3.72 -5.34 1.38
CA ASN A 56 2.69 -5.87 2.26
C ASN A 56 3.28 -6.48 3.55
N GLU A 57 4.62 -6.58 3.67
CA GLU A 57 5.30 -6.88 4.94
C GLU A 57 5.47 -5.65 5.86
N TYR A 58 5.28 -4.43 5.35
CA TYR A 58 5.44 -3.19 6.13
C TYR A 58 4.24 -2.91 7.04
N THR A 59 3.01 -3.16 6.58
CA THR A 59 1.77 -2.83 7.31
C THR A 59 1.56 -3.62 8.61
N PRO A 60 1.91 -4.91 8.73
CA PRO A 60 1.83 -5.58 10.02
C PRO A 60 2.93 -5.17 11.01
N ARG A 61 3.97 -4.44 10.55
CA ARG A 61 5.12 -4.02 11.37
C ARG A 61 4.92 -2.64 12.01
N THR A 62 3.99 -1.82 11.50
CA THR A 62 3.79 -0.42 11.93
C THR A 62 2.67 -0.20 12.95
N SER A 63 1.84 -1.21 13.25
CA SER A 63 0.82 -1.10 14.32
C SER A 63 1.47 -1.02 15.71
N PRO A 64 1.33 0.11 16.43
CA PRO A 64 1.91 0.26 17.75
C PRO A 64 0.94 -0.28 18.79
N ARG A 65 1.22 -1.49 19.29
CA ARG A 65 0.98 -2.01 20.67
C ARG A 65 0.61 -3.48 20.63
N GLY A 66 1.34 -4.26 21.43
CA GLY A 66 1.16 -5.70 21.54
C GLY A 66 -0.17 -6.07 22.17
N ILE A 67 -0.99 -6.75 21.39
CA ILE A 67 -2.05 -7.62 21.87
C ILE A 67 -1.70 -9.01 21.35
N ASP A 68 -0.65 -9.59 21.94
CA ASP A 68 -0.29 -11.00 21.78
C ASP A 68 -0.55 -11.70 23.13
N THR A 69 -1.64 -11.36 23.82
CA THR A 69 -2.19 -12.21 24.88
C THR A 69 -3.16 -13.18 24.21
N GLU A 70 -2.87 -14.48 24.32
CA GLU A 70 -3.68 -15.60 23.81
C GLU A 70 -5.17 -15.53 24.24
N GLU A 71 -5.48 -14.69 25.23
CA GLU A 71 -6.81 -14.44 25.76
C GLU A 71 -7.69 -13.54 24.85
N GLU A 72 -7.11 -12.72 23.96
CA GLU A 72 -7.86 -11.75 23.14
C GLU A 72 -8.23 -12.29 21.73
N SER A 73 -7.61 -13.39 21.31
CA SER A 73 -7.90 -14.12 20.05
C SER A 73 -9.29 -14.79 20.02
N ARG A 74 -10.05 -14.74 21.11
CA ARG A 74 -11.35 -15.45 21.23
C ARG A 74 -12.56 -14.59 20.83
N SER A 75 -12.37 -13.30 20.55
CA SER A 75 -13.45 -12.40 20.16
C SER A 75 -13.48 -12.20 18.64
N PRO A 76 -14.40 -12.84 17.89
CA PRO A 76 -14.44 -12.77 16.43
C PRO A 76 -14.56 -11.32 15.91
N ASP A 77 -15.24 -10.43 16.63
CA ASP A 77 -15.45 -9.05 16.23
C ASP A 77 -14.16 -8.20 16.24
N ARG A 78 -13.16 -8.52 17.07
CA ARG A 78 -11.89 -7.77 17.15
C ARG A 78 -10.84 -8.26 16.15
N THR A 79 -10.83 -9.55 15.83
CA THR A 79 -10.01 -10.09 14.75
C THR A 79 -10.41 -9.48 13.41
N ILE A 80 -11.73 -9.33 13.16
CA ILE A 80 -12.25 -8.66 11.97
C ILE A 80 -11.79 -7.19 11.92
N ILE A 81 -11.86 -6.43 13.02
CA ILE A 81 -11.38 -5.03 13.04
C ILE A 81 -9.87 -4.96 12.76
N SER A 82 -9.04 -5.84 13.34
CA SER A 82 -7.59 -5.87 13.06
C SER A 82 -7.27 -6.26 11.60
N LEU A 83 -8.05 -7.16 11.00
CA LEU A 83 -7.88 -7.57 9.60
C LEU A 83 -8.35 -6.49 8.63
N VAL A 84 -9.47 -5.83 8.91
CA VAL A 84 -9.99 -4.69 8.15
C VAL A 84 -9.00 -3.52 8.22
N ASP A 85 -8.49 -3.17 9.41
CA ASP A 85 -7.54 -2.08 9.60
C ASP A 85 -6.20 -2.34 8.86
N LYS A 86 -5.75 -3.61 8.85
CA LYS A 86 -4.53 -4.01 8.13
C LYS A 86 -4.72 -4.14 6.62
N GLY A 87 -5.88 -4.59 6.17
CA GLY A 87 -6.28 -4.59 4.76
C GLY A 87 -6.37 -3.18 4.22
N CYS A 88 -7.03 -2.27 4.94
CA CYS A 88 -7.09 -0.84 4.63
C CYS A 88 -5.69 -0.20 4.59
N ALA A 89 -4.82 -0.49 5.55
CA ALA A 89 -3.44 -0.01 5.53
C ALA A 89 -2.65 -0.52 4.32
N CYS A 90 -2.86 -1.78 3.93
CA CYS A 90 -2.21 -2.40 2.78
C CYS A 90 -2.68 -1.76 1.46
N SER A 91 -3.99 -1.61 1.28
CA SER A 91 -4.58 -0.92 0.12
C SER A 91 -4.15 0.55 0.05
N LEU A 92 -4.05 1.24 1.19
CA LEU A 92 -3.57 2.62 1.25
C LEU A 92 -2.11 2.75 0.83
N MET A 93 -1.24 1.83 1.26
CA MET A 93 0.16 1.81 0.82
C MET A 93 0.27 1.59 -0.70
N ASN A 94 -0.61 0.77 -1.26
CA ASN A 94 -0.67 0.56 -2.71
C ASN A 94 -1.16 1.81 -3.45
N LEU A 95 -2.14 2.53 -2.91
CA LEU A 95 -2.57 3.82 -3.45
C LEU A 95 -1.42 4.84 -3.46
N PHE A 96 -0.63 4.92 -2.38
CA PHE A 96 0.54 5.80 -2.35
C PHE A 96 1.56 5.42 -3.43
N PHE A 97 1.81 4.14 -3.66
CA PHE A 97 2.73 3.71 -4.71
C PHE A 97 2.20 4.01 -6.12
N ILE A 98 0.90 3.83 -6.35
CA ILE A 98 0.27 4.24 -7.62
C ILE A 98 0.47 5.73 -7.85
N PHE A 99 0.26 6.56 -6.83
CA PHE A 99 0.49 8.00 -6.93
C PHE A 99 1.97 8.33 -7.15
N ASP A 100 2.89 7.73 -6.38
CA ASP A 100 4.35 7.93 -6.48
C ASP A 100 4.86 7.64 -7.90
N GLU A 101 4.54 6.47 -8.45
CA GLU A 101 4.99 6.03 -9.79
C GLU A 101 4.50 6.93 -10.93
N HIS A 102 3.31 7.55 -10.77
CA HIS A 102 2.78 8.51 -11.74
C HIS A 102 3.33 9.91 -11.51
N SER A 103 3.37 10.37 -10.26
CA SER A 103 3.79 11.73 -9.90
C SER A 103 5.28 11.97 -10.14
N ASP A 104 6.14 10.96 -10.00
CA ASP A 104 7.59 11.04 -10.30
C ASP A 104 7.88 11.32 -11.78
N LYS A 105 6.92 11.02 -12.68
CA LYS A 105 7.03 11.23 -14.13
C LYS A 105 6.22 12.40 -14.64
N SER A 106 5.43 13.04 -13.76
CA SER A 106 4.48 14.08 -14.11
C SER A 106 5.02 15.48 -13.82
N GLU A 107 4.51 16.47 -14.54
CA GLU A 107 4.75 17.88 -14.23
C GLU A 107 3.85 18.36 -13.08
N ALA A 108 4.24 19.46 -12.43
CA ALA A 108 3.53 19.97 -11.26
C ALA A 108 2.01 20.16 -11.47
N ALA A 109 1.60 20.64 -12.65
CA ALA A 109 0.18 20.82 -12.97
C ALA A 109 -0.59 19.50 -13.05
N GLU A 110 0.05 18.44 -13.57
CA GLU A 110 -0.54 17.12 -13.67
C GLU A 110 -0.62 16.44 -12.30
N VAL A 111 0.40 16.63 -11.45
CA VAL A 111 0.37 16.16 -10.06
C VAL A 111 -0.78 16.80 -9.28
N TRP A 112 -1.02 18.10 -9.44
CA TRP A 112 -2.17 18.76 -8.80
C TRP A 112 -3.51 18.20 -9.28
N ASN A 113 -3.63 17.89 -10.58
CA ASN A 113 -4.84 17.24 -11.10
C ASN A 113 -5.04 15.84 -10.49
N GLN A 114 -3.98 15.05 -10.35
CA GLN A 114 -4.02 13.74 -9.68
C GLN A 114 -4.47 13.87 -8.21
N VAL A 115 -3.95 14.87 -7.49
CA VAL A 115 -4.35 15.17 -6.10
C VAL A 115 -5.82 15.54 -6.01
N ASP A 116 -6.31 16.40 -6.91
CA ASP A 116 -7.72 16.82 -6.93
C ASP A 116 -8.65 15.63 -7.19
N ILE A 117 -8.30 14.74 -8.13
CA ILE A 117 -9.03 13.51 -8.43
C ILE A 117 -9.08 12.58 -7.20
N ILE A 118 -7.94 12.34 -6.54
CA ILE A 118 -7.89 11.48 -5.34
C ILE A 118 -8.72 12.09 -4.22
N MET A 119 -8.57 13.39 -3.96
CA MET A 119 -9.28 14.05 -2.86
C MET A 119 -10.78 14.15 -3.11
N ASP A 120 -11.21 14.29 -4.36
CA ASP A 120 -12.61 14.20 -4.73
C ASP A 120 -13.16 12.79 -4.54
N ALA A 121 -12.44 11.75 -4.98
CA ALA A 121 -12.84 10.35 -4.79
C ALA A 121 -12.97 9.97 -3.31
N LEU A 122 -12.03 10.40 -2.46
CA LEU A 122 -12.08 10.16 -1.01
C LEU A 122 -13.23 10.90 -0.31
N ARG A 123 -13.61 12.08 -0.79
CA ARG A 123 -14.70 12.87 -0.22
C ARG A 123 -16.07 12.44 -0.73
N ASN A 124 -16.12 11.91 -1.96
CA ASN A 124 -17.34 11.54 -2.67
C ASN A 124 -17.32 10.07 -3.18
N PRO A 125 -17.14 9.07 -2.30
CA PRO A 125 -16.90 7.67 -2.71
C PRO A 125 -18.10 7.00 -3.41
N SER A 126 -19.32 7.51 -3.19
CA SER A 126 -20.55 7.01 -3.81
C SER A 126 -20.77 7.52 -5.24
N HIS A 127 -19.97 8.47 -5.72
CA HIS A 127 -20.12 9.00 -7.07
C HIS A 127 -19.32 8.16 -8.09
N PRO A 128 -19.94 7.75 -9.20
CA PRO A 128 -19.21 7.06 -10.26
C PRO A 128 -18.16 8.00 -10.85
N ARG A 129 -16.95 7.48 -11.10
CA ARG A 129 -15.87 8.26 -11.70
C ARG A 129 -16.16 8.53 -13.19
N PRO A 130 -15.78 9.72 -13.72
CA PRO A 130 -15.93 10.02 -15.13
C PRO A 130 -15.17 9.04 -16.04
N GLU A 131 -15.72 8.74 -17.22
CA GLU A 131 -15.04 7.90 -18.21
C GLU A 131 -13.77 8.61 -18.74
N GLY A 132 -12.64 7.90 -18.75
CA GLY A 132 -11.35 8.44 -19.19
C GLY A 132 -10.58 9.22 -18.11
N GLU A 133 -11.07 9.25 -16.86
CA GLU A 133 -10.31 9.78 -15.74
C GLU A 133 -9.10 8.89 -15.40
N TRP A 134 -8.08 9.50 -14.79
CA TRP A 134 -6.91 8.78 -14.29
C TRP A 134 -7.29 7.70 -13.27
N VAL A 135 -6.68 6.52 -13.40
CA VAL A 135 -6.96 5.30 -12.62
C VAL A 135 -6.92 5.50 -11.10
N GLY A 136 -6.12 6.46 -10.61
CA GLY A 136 -6.02 6.77 -9.18
C GLY A 136 -7.35 7.21 -8.55
N GLY A 137 -8.27 7.78 -9.34
CA GLY A 137 -9.61 8.16 -8.87
C GLY A 137 -10.48 6.96 -8.49
N GLU A 138 -10.46 5.90 -9.31
CA GLU A 138 -11.23 4.69 -9.02
C GLU A 138 -10.61 3.85 -7.90
N VAL A 139 -9.28 3.87 -7.78
CA VAL A 139 -8.55 3.22 -6.68
C VAL A 139 -8.84 3.90 -5.35
N ALA A 140 -8.84 5.23 -5.31
CA ALA A 140 -9.10 6.02 -4.09
C ALA A 140 -10.58 6.00 -3.65
N ARG A 141 -11.50 5.56 -4.51
CA ARG A 141 -12.94 5.47 -4.23
C ARG A 141 -13.33 4.28 -3.34
N GLN A 142 -12.52 3.23 -3.33
CA GLN A 142 -12.78 1.95 -2.63
C GLN A 142 -12.59 2.08 -1.12
#